data_AF-A0A522DMU7-F1
#
_entry.id   AF-A0A522DMU7-F1
#
_cell.length_a   1.000
_cell.length_b   1.000
_cell.length_c   1.000
_cell.angle_alpha   90.00
_cell.angle_beta   90.00
_cell.angle_gamma   90.00
#
_symmetry.space_group_name_H-M   'P 1'
#
loop_
_entity.id
_entity.type
_entity.pdbx_description
1 polymer ?
#
loop_
_entity_poly.entity_id
_entity_poly.type
_entity_poly.pdbx_seq_one_letter_code
_entity_poly.pdbx_strand_id
1 'polypeptide(L)'
;MKASITILIGGLLMGLAACSSDGVKRDAAEVKPVDKASPPVDKAADMSQEPRMTISKDGKTLNLVRVMDGAVCKNELEGAKGTFLLYAYPADIERIKRERGAKIFSEFEAKIQAFSAQVLQEAVDKTNLSKDPFALGDDEAQQKLARQLDDNFRNTVTDAINLFEKETTLTIDVSTFRPSFIFYQKGCEATLPESDLTDFNDAQVYGY
;
A
#
# COMPACT_ATOMS: atom_id res chain seq x y z
N MET A 1 -18.89 -68.39 -9.67
CA MET A 1 -19.56 -68.61 -8.38
C MET A 1 -19.97 -67.28 -7.79
N LYS A 2 -21.21 -67.23 -7.28
CA LYS A 2 -21.84 -66.31 -6.32
C LYS A 2 -21.86 -64.80 -6.60
N ALA A 3 -23.07 -64.36 -6.95
CA ALA A 3 -23.61 -63.02 -6.83
C ALA A 3 -23.77 -62.57 -5.37
N SER A 4 -23.88 -61.26 -5.15
CA SER A 4 -24.85 -60.66 -4.21
C SER A 4 -24.99 -59.16 -4.48
N ILE A 5 -26.22 -58.75 -4.80
CA ILE A 5 -26.75 -57.38 -4.84
C ILE A 5 -27.77 -57.30 -3.71
N THR A 6 -27.69 -56.28 -2.84
CA THR A 6 -28.82 -55.88 -1.97
C THR A 6 -28.87 -54.36 -1.76
N ILE A 7 -29.58 -53.74 -2.69
CA ILE A 7 -30.55 -52.62 -2.67
C ILE A 7 -31.06 -52.04 -1.30
N LEU A 8 -30.93 -50.70 -1.19
CA LEU A 8 -31.93 -49.61 -0.87
C LEU A 8 -32.53 -49.28 0.52
N ILE A 9 -32.56 -47.95 0.76
CA ILE A 9 -33.66 -47.02 1.18
C ILE A 9 -33.95 -46.73 2.67
N GLY A 10 -34.07 -45.42 2.94
CA GLY A 10 -35.06 -44.80 3.86
C GLY A 10 -34.41 -43.76 4.78
N GLY A 11 -34.76 -42.48 4.85
CA GLY A 11 -35.94 -41.76 4.38
C GLY A 11 -36.58 -40.97 5.53
N LEU A 12 -36.34 -39.65 5.58
CA LEU A 12 -37.24 -38.54 5.96
C LEU A 12 -37.90 -38.44 7.37
N LEU A 13 -38.19 -37.16 7.74
CA LEU A 13 -39.22 -36.59 8.65
C LEU A 13 -38.69 -36.10 10.01
N MET A 14 -38.56 -34.77 10.20
CA MET A 14 -39.57 -33.76 10.64
C MET A 14 -39.74 -33.66 12.16
N GLY A 15 -39.77 -32.43 12.70
CA GLY A 15 -40.37 -32.16 14.01
C GLY A 15 -39.84 -30.92 14.74
N LEU A 16 -40.74 -29.96 14.96
CA LEU A 16 -40.54 -28.64 15.57
C LEU A 16 -40.56 -28.64 17.11
N ALA A 17 -40.04 -27.52 17.64
CA ALA A 17 -40.45 -26.80 18.87
C ALA A 17 -40.12 -27.39 20.26
N ALA A 18 -39.40 -26.62 21.08
CA ALA A 18 -39.98 -25.68 22.07
C ALA A 18 -38.95 -25.29 23.14
N CYS A 19 -38.94 -24.01 23.53
CA CYS A 19 -38.14 -23.45 24.61
C CYS A 19 -38.55 -24.02 25.98
N SER A 20 -37.57 -24.25 26.86
CA SER A 20 -37.79 -24.17 28.31
C SER A 20 -36.70 -23.30 28.91
N SER A 21 -37.11 -22.15 29.44
CA SER A 21 -36.25 -21.28 30.24
C SER A 21 -35.98 -21.94 31.58
N ASP A 22 -34.72 -21.99 31.98
CA ASP A 22 -34.38 -21.94 33.40
C ASP A 22 -33.38 -20.81 33.61
N GLY A 23 -33.86 -19.78 34.29
CA GLY A 23 -33.04 -18.67 34.75
C GLY A 23 -32.08 -19.15 35.82
N VAL A 24 -30.79 -18.88 35.63
CA VAL A 24 -29.81 -18.89 36.70
C VAL A 24 -29.09 -17.56 36.66
N LYS A 25 -29.39 -16.71 37.65
CA LYS A 25 -28.55 -15.58 38.03
C LYS A 25 -27.14 -16.10 38.34
N ARG A 26 -26.14 -15.59 37.62
CA ARG A 26 -24.78 -15.45 38.14
C ARG A 26 -24.28 -14.06 37.78
N ASP A 27 -24.07 -13.27 38.83
CA ASP A 27 -23.35 -12.02 38.80
C ASP A 27 -21.89 -12.21 38.38
N ALA A 28 -21.32 -11.10 37.87
CA ALA A 28 -19.90 -10.81 37.67
C ALA A 28 -19.21 -11.36 36.41
N ALA A 29 -19.30 -10.61 35.31
CA ALA A 29 -18.17 -9.85 34.76
C ALA A 29 -18.69 -8.95 33.63
N GLU A 30 -18.52 -7.64 33.78
CA GLU A 30 -18.79 -6.66 32.73
C GLU A 30 -17.82 -6.89 31.57
N VAL A 31 -18.24 -7.68 30.58
CA VAL A 31 -17.56 -7.77 29.30
C VAL A 31 -17.86 -6.47 28.56
N LYS A 32 -16.95 -5.50 28.68
CA LYS A 32 -16.89 -4.37 27.77
C LYS A 32 -16.91 -4.92 26.35
N PRO A 33 -17.78 -4.44 25.44
CA PRO A 33 -17.63 -4.76 24.04
C PRO A 33 -16.27 -4.21 23.62
N VAL A 34 -15.36 -5.11 23.24
CA VAL A 34 -14.20 -4.71 22.46
C VAL A 34 -14.78 -4.33 21.10
N ASP A 35 -15.07 -3.05 20.95
CA ASP A 35 -15.23 -2.43 19.65
C ASP A 35 -13.95 -2.72 18.87
N LYS A 36 -13.99 -3.75 18.01
CA LYS A 36 -13.09 -3.87 16.88
C LYS A 36 -13.48 -2.75 15.91
N ALA A 37 -13.17 -1.52 16.29
CA ALA A 37 -13.03 -0.45 15.34
C ALA A 37 -11.82 -0.82 14.48
N SER A 38 -12.08 -1.24 13.25
CA SER A 38 -11.09 -1.15 12.18
C SER A 38 -10.45 0.25 12.25
N PRO A 39 -9.12 0.38 12.07
CA PRO A 39 -8.52 1.71 12.01
C PRO A 39 -9.26 2.51 10.93
N PRO A 40 -9.70 3.74 11.24
CA PRO A 40 -10.48 4.52 10.30
C PRO A 40 -9.65 4.75 9.05
N VAL A 41 -10.19 4.33 7.90
CA VAL A 41 -9.70 4.76 6.59
C VAL A 41 -9.72 6.29 6.59
N ASP A 42 -8.54 6.86 6.33
CA ASP A 42 -8.17 8.24 6.62
C ASP A 42 -9.27 9.27 6.26
N LYS A 43 -9.68 10.06 7.27
CA LYS A 43 -10.29 11.37 7.04
C LYS A 43 -9.28 12.22 6.27
N ALA A 44 -9.76 12.90 5.23
CA ALA A 44 -9.07 13.87 4.38
C ALA A 44 -7.65 14.18 4.85
N ALA A 45 -6.65 13.58 4.20
CA ALA A 45 -5.25 13.92 4.46
C ALA A 45 -5.09 15.42 4.21
N ASP A 46 -4.84 16.14 5.30
CA ASP A 46 -4.39 17.52 5.28
C ASP A 46 -3.14 17.57 4.40
N MET A 47 -3.17 18.43 3.37
CA MET A 47 -2.06 18.57 2.41
C MET A 47 -0.80 19.19 3.04
N SER A 48 -0.76 19.33 4.37
CA SER A 48 0.35 19.87 5.16
C SER A 48 1.02 18.82 6.05
N GLN A 49 0.64 17.54 5.97
CA GLN A 49 1.13 16.50 6.88
C GLN A 49 2.54 16.06 6.52
N GLU A 50 3.42 15.92 7.51
CA GLU A 50 4.72 15.26 7.35
C GLU A 50 4.54 13.77 6.99
N PRO A 51 5.49 13.17 6.25
CA PRO A 51 5.50 11.73 6.00
C PRO A 51 5.45 10.93 7.31
N ARG A 52 4.61 9.90 7.35
CA ARG A 52 4.56 9.00 8.52
C ARG A 52 5.87 8.22 8.60
N MET A 53 6.51 8.20 9.77
CA MET A 53 7.75 7.43 9.96
C MET A 53 7.52 5.92 10.02
N THR A 54 6.30 5.47 10.32
CA THR A 54 5.94 4.06 10.41
C THR A 54 4.54 3.79 9.87
N ILE A 55 4.33 2.57 9.38
CA ILE A 55 3.02 2.05 8.95
C ILE A 55 2.84 0.60 9.43
N SER A 56 1.61 0.11 9.41
CA SER A 56 1.30 -1.30 9.70
C SER A 56 0.85 -2.04 8.45
N LYS A 57 1.48 -3.19 8.17
CA LYS A 57 1.13 -4.12 7.07
C LYS A 57 1.19 -5.54 7.60
N ASP A 58 0.10 -6.30 7.48
CA ASP A 58 0.01 -7.71 7.89
C ASP A 58 0.51 -8.01 9.31
N GLY A 59 0.21 -7.11 10.25
CA GLY A 59 0.64 -7.22 11.65
C GLY A 59 2.12 -6.90 11.90
N LYS A 60 2.86 -6.48 10.87
CA LYS A 60 4.23 -5.96 10.98
C LYS A 60 4.22 -4.44 11.01
N THR A 61 5.13 -3.86 11.79
CA THR A 61 5.42 -2.42 11.77
C THR A 61 6.58 -2.19 10.81
N LEU A 62 6.32 -1.48 9.71
CA LEU A 62 7.34 -1.11 8.74
C LEU A 62 7.81 0.31 9.04
N ASN A 63 9.10 0.56 8.85
CA ASN A 63 9.72 1.87 9.04
C ASN A 63 9.96 2.53 7.69
N LEU A 64 9.81 3.85 7.62
CA LEU A 64 10.24 4.64 6.47
C LEU A 64 11.76 4.49 6.35
N VAL A 65 12.21 3.85 5.29
CA VAL A 65 13.64 3.63 5.02
C VAL A 65 14.16 4.51 3.90
N ARG A 66 13.26 5.06 3.07
CA ARG A 66 13.63 5.97 2.00
C ARG A 66 12.48 6.85 1.53
N VAL A 67 12.84 8.08 1.17
CA VAL A 67 12.01 9.01 0.41
C VAL A 67 12.57 9.06 -1.02
N MET A 68 11.69 8.93 -2.01
CA MET A 68 12.05 8.88 -3.44
C MET A 68 11.22 9.90 -4.19
N ASP A 69 11.82 10.65 -5.10
CA ASP A 69 11.07 11.49 -6.02
C ASP A 69 10.87 10.79 -7.36
N GLY A 70 9.71 11.02 -7.96
CA GLY A 70 9.32 10.46 -9.24
C GLY A 70 8.61 11.50 -10.08
N ALA A 71 8.90 11.50 -11.38
CA ALA A 71 8.23 12.36 -12.35
C ALA A 71 7.98 11.55 -13.63
N VAL A 72 6.81 11.74 -14.21
CA VAL A 72 6.38 11.09 -15.44
C VAL A 72 5.61 12.07 -16.31
N CYS A 73 5.89 12.04 -17.60
CA CYS A 73 5.02 12.60 -18.62
C CYS A 73 4.10 11.52 -19.19
N LYS A 74 2.80 11.82 -19.22
CA LYS A 74 1.80 11.04 -19.97
C LYS A 74 1.90 11.33 -21.47
N ASN A 75 2.13 12.59 -21.81
CA ASN A 75 2.34 13.11 -23.15
C ASN A 75 3.11 14.45 -23.06
N GLU A 76 3.29 15.16 -24.18
CA GLU A 76 4.03 16.44 -24.21
C GLU A 76 3.40 17.54 -23.34
N LEU A 77 2.11 17.44 -23.01
CA LEU A 77 1.35 18.47 -22.30
C LEU A 77 1.08 18.11 -20.84
N GLU A 78 0.90 16.82 -20.56
CA GLU A 78 0.38 16.31 -19.30
C GLU A 78 1.38 15.38 -18.61
N GLY A 79 1.47 15.51 -17.28
CA GLY A 79 2.30 14.65 -16.45
C GLY A 79 2.07 14.88 -14.96
N ALA A 80 2.80 14.14 -14.15
CA ALA A 80 2.81 14.32 -12.70
C ALA A 80 4.21 14.13 -12.15
N LYS A 81 4.52 14.83 -11.07
CA LYS A 81 5.66 14.55 -10.21
C LYS A 81 5.26 14.56 -8.75
N GLY A 82 6.06 13.91 -7.92
CA GLY A 82 5.98 14.01 -6.47
C GLY A 82 6.85 12.98 -5.79
N THR A 83 6.59 12.84 -4.49
CA THR A 83 7.36 12.04 -3.56
C THR A 83 6.65 10.74 -3.24
N PHE A 84 7.43 9.68 -3.12
CA PHE A 84 7.05 8.31 -2.81
C PHE A 84 7.87 7.83 -1.62
N LEU A 85 7.24 7.03 -0.76
CA LEU A 85 7.76 6.63 0.53
C LEU A 85 7.96 5.12 0.51
N LEU A 86 9.19 4.67 0.71
CA LEU A 86 9.52 3.26 0.83
C LEU A 86 9.62 2.89 2.30
N TYR A 87 8.78 1.94 2.68
CA TYR A 87 8.77 1.34 4.00
C TYR A 87 9.31 -0.08 3.95
N ALA A 88 10.00 -0.51 5.00
CA ALA A 88 10.51 -1.88 5.10
C ALA A 88 10.43 -2.42 6.53
N TYR A 89 10.27 -3.74 6.66
CA TYR A 89 10.23 -4.39 7.96
C TYR A 89 11.65 -4.56 8.54
N PRO A 90 11.98 -3.94 9.69
CA PRO A 90 13.36 -3.93 10.19
C PRO A 90 13.93 -5.32 10.47
N ALA A 91 13.11 -6.27 10.94
CA ALA A 91 13.61 -7.61 11.25
C ALA A 91 14.01 -8.40 9.99
N ASP A 92 13.36 -8.15 8.85
CA ASP A 92 13.77 -8.74 7.57
C ASP A 92 15.09 -8.14 7.09
N ILE A 93 15.28 -6.82 7.25
CA ILE A 93 16.55 -6.15 6.94
C ILE A 93 17.69 -6.79 7.73
N GLU A 94 17.53 -6.88 9.05
CA GLU A 94 18.56 -7.44 9.93
C GLU A 94 18.84 -8.92 9.65
N ARG A 95 17.79 -9.71 9.37
CA ARG A 95 17.95 -11.11 8.95
C ARG A 95 18.73 -11.22 7.63
N ILE A 96 18.31 -10.49 6.60
CA ILE A 96 18.93 -10.53 5.27
C ILE A 96 20.38 -10.05 5.33
N LYS A 97 20.67 -9.00 6.12
CA LYS A 97 22.04 -8.52 6.33
C LYS A 97 22.94 -9.59 6.93
N ARG A 98 22.45 -10.39 7.88
CA ARG A 98 23.19 -11.53 8.45
C ARG A 98 23.36 -12.69 7.47
N GLU A 99 22.32 -13.01 6.69
CA GLU A 99 22.30 -14.18 5.81
C GLU A 99 23.03 -13.96 4.47
N ARG A 100 22.93 -12.74 3.91
CA ARG A 100 23.36 -12.43 2.55
C ARG A 100 24.37 -11.28 2.46
N GLY A 101 24.64 -10.61 3.58
CA GLY A 101 25.49 -9.42 3.64
C GLY A 101 24.79 -8.15 3.16
N ALA A 102 25.34 -6.99 3.54
CA ALA A 102 24.73 -5.69 3.25
C ALA A 102 24.74 -5.30 1.76
N LYS A 103 25.61 -5.90 0.94
CA LYS A 103 25.72 -5.57 -0.48
C LYS A 103 24.45 -5.90 -1.28
N ILE A 104 23.60 -6.81 -0.80
CA ILE A 104 22.38 -7.17 -1.52
C ILE A 104 21.37 -6.02 -1.61
N PHE A 105 21.42 -5.06 -0.68
CA PHE A 105 20.44 -3.99 -0.64
C PHE A 105 20.57 -3.00 -1.81
N SER A 106 21.74 -2.88 -2.44
CA SER A 106 21.87 -2.09 -3.67
C SER A 106 21.10 -2.72 -4.83
N GLU A 107 21.07 -4.05 -4.91
CA GLU A 107 20.27 -4.76 -5.93
C GLU A 107 18.77 -4.63 -5.64
N PHE A 108 18.38 -4.68 -4.36
CA PHE A 108 16.99 -4.46 -3.95
C PHE A 108 16.52 -3.06 -4.28
N GLU A 109 17.35 -2.06 -4.01
CA GLU A 109 17.07 -0.68 -4.34
C GLU A 109 16.88 -0.48 -5.85
N ALA A 110 17.78 -1.02 -6.68
CA ALA A 110 17.67 -0.93 -8.13
C ALA A 110 16.37 -1.58 -8.64
N LYS A 111 15.98 -2.73 -8.07
CA LYS A 111 14.68 -3.37 -8.38
C LYS A 111 13.50 -2.49 -7.98
N ILE A 112 13.54 -1.89 -6.78
CA ILE A 112 12.47 -1.02 -6.27
C ILE A 112 12.31 0.21 -7.13
N GLN A 113 13.40 0.88 -7.49
CA GLN A 113 13.39 2.02 -8.39
C GLN A 113 12.80 1.66 -9.76
N ALA A 114 13.23 0.53 -10.33
CA ALA A 114 12.77 0.08 -11.63
C ALA A 114 11.27 -0.18 -11.66
N PHE A 115 10.72 -0.95 -10.72
CA PHE A 115 9.28 -1.19 -10.71
C PHE A 115 8.50 0.08 -10.31
N SER A 116 9.03 0.92 -9.41
CA SER A 116 8.34 2.15 -8.98
C SER A 116 8.17 3.14 -10.13
N ALA A 117 9.17 3.25 -11.00
CA ALA A 117 9.08 4.07 -12.21
C ALA A 117 7.98 3.55 -13.17
N GLN A 118 7.92 2.23 -13.38
CA GLN A 118 6.90 1.61 -14.23
C GLN A 118 5.49 1.78 -13.65
N VAL A 119 5.33 1.55 -12.35
CA VAL A 119 4.08 1.73 -11.62
C VAL A 119 3.62 3.18 -11.68
N LEU A 120 4.53 4.14 -11.50
CA LEU A 120 4.20 5.56 -11.62
C LEU A 120 3.73 5.91 -13.03
N GLN A 121 4.41 5.40 -14.06
CA GLN A 121 4.01 5.60 -15.45
C GLN A 121 2.58 5.11 -15.69
N GLU A 122 2.30 3.86 -15.32
CA GLU A 122 0.99 3.26 -15.52
C GLU A 122 -0.10 3.97 -14.68
N ALA A 123 0.21 4.42 -13.48
CA ALA A 123 -0.71 5.18 -12.64
C ALA A 123 -1.05 6.54 -13.26
N VAL A 124 -0.07 7.22 -13.83
CA VAL A 124 -0.25 8.50 -14.56
C VAL A 124 -1.07 8.28 -15.84
N ASP A 125 -0.79 7.22 -16.59
CA ASP A 125 -1.53 6.91 -17.82
C ASP A 125 -3.02 6.66 -17.55
N LYS A 126 -3.34 6.01 -16.44
CA LYS A 126 -4.71 5.78 -15.95
C LYS A 126 -5.37 7.04 -15.35
N THR A 127 -4.59 8.05 -14.97
CA THR A 127 -5.12 9.27 -14.36
C THR A 127 -5.60 10.23 -15.44
N ASN A 128 -6.80 10.81 -15.25
CA ASN A 128 -7.31 11.86 -16.13
C ASN A 128 -6.70 13.21 -15.71
N LEU A 129 -5.55 13.54 -16.28
CA LEU A 129 -4.80 14.74 -15.95
C LEU A 129 -5.39 16.02 -16.57
N SER A 130 -6.42 15.92 -17.41
CA SER A 130 -7.01 17.09 -18.04
C SER A 130 -7.70 18.01 -17.02
N LYS A 131 -7.73 19.32 -17.30
CA LYS A 131 -8.36 20.30 -16.41
C LYS A 131 -9.84 19.98 -16.21
N ASP A 132 -10.28 19.91 -14.95
CA ASP A 132 -11.69 19.72 -14.61
C ASP A 132 -12.46 21.05 -14.79
N PRO A 133 -13.38 21.15 -15.76
CA PRO A 133 -14.13 22.38 -16.00
C PRO A 133 -15.23 22.63 -14.95
N PHE A 134 -15.49 21.65 -14.06
CA PHE A 134 -16.52 21.72 -13.03
C PHE A 134 -15.97 21.92 -11.61
N ALA A 135 -14.64 21.96 -11.44
CA ALA A 135 -14.03 22.22 -10.13
C ALA A 135 -14.36 23.64 -9.65
N LEU A 136 -14.64 23.79 -8.35
CA LEU A 136 -14.98 25.08 -7.76
C LEU A 136 -13.75 25.95 -7.49
N GLY A 137 -12.55 25.38 -7.64
CA GLY A 137 -11.26 26.07 -7.55
C GLY A 137 -10.09 25.13 -7.85
N ASP A 138 -8.90 25.70 -8.01
CA ASP A 138 -7.68 24.95 -8.37
C ASP A 138 -7.26 23.96 -7.27
N ASP A 139 -7.42 24.32 -5.98
CA ASP A 139 -7.10 23.44 -4.84
C ASP A 139 -7.96 22.16 -4.83
N GLU A 140 -9.26 22.29 -5.13
CA GLU A 140 -10.18 21.15 -5.20
C GLU A 140 -9.82 20.23 -6.37
N ALA A 141 -9.52 20.82 -7.54
CA ALA A 141 -9.07 20.08 -8.71
C ALA A 141 -7.78 19.31 -8.42
N GLN A 142 -6.81 19.94 -7.76
CA GLN A 142 -5.54 19.32 -7.39
C GLN A 142 -5.73 18.19 -6.38
N GLN A 143 -6.57 18.37 -5.36
CA GLN A 143 -6.89 17.29 -4.41
C GLN A 143 -7.56 16.10 -5.08
N LYS A 144 -8.45 16.34 -6.04
CA LYS A 144 -9.11 15.28 -6.80
C LYS A 144 -8.09 14.49 -7.63
N LEU A 145 -7.19 15.17 -8.34
CA LEU A 145 -6.11 14.53 -9.10
C LEU A 145 -5.16 13.75 -8.18
N ALA A 146 -4.78 14.33 -7.03
CA ALA A 146 -3.93 13.67 -6.04
C ALA A 146 -4.54 12.37 -5.51
N ARG A 147 -5.86 12.34 -5.27
CA ARG A 147 -6.57 11.11 -4.87
C ARG A 147 -6.61 10.09 -6.00
N GLN A 148 -6.90 10.52 -7.23
CA GLN A 148 -6.93 9.62 -8.39
C GLN A 148 -5.57 8.98 -8.66
N LEU A 149 -4.49 9.76 -8.63
CA LEU A 149 -3.14 9.24 -8.83
C LEU A 149 -2.76 8.27 -7.70
N ASP A 150 -3.05 8.62 -6.44
CA ASP A 150 -2.78 7.75 -5.29
C ASP A 150 -3.51 6.41 -5.37
N ASP A 151 -4.80 6.43 -5.70
CA ASP A 151 -5.59 5.20 -5.87
C ASP A 151 -5.08 4.36 -7.04
N ASN A 152 -4.76 4.98 -8.18
CA ASN A 152 -4.19 4.30 -9.34
C ASN A 152 -2.81 3.69 -9.03
N PHE A 153 -1.96 4.42 -8.31
CA PHE A 153 -0.64 3.95 -7.87
C PHE A 153 -0.77 2.76 -6.93
N ARG A 154 -1.58 2.87 -5.87
CA ARG A 154 -1.80 1.79 -4.89
C ARG A 154 -2.30 0.51 -5.55
N ASN A 155 -3.24 0.63 -6.49
CA ASN A 155 -3.77 -0.52 -7.21
C ASN A 155 -2.72 -1.17 -8.12
N THR A 156 -1.83 -0.37 -8.71
CA THR A 156 -0.82 -0.87 -9.67
C THR A 156 0.42 -1.42 -8.97
N VAL A 157 0.83 -0.84 -7.83
CA VAL A 157 2.06 -1.22 -7.12
C VAL A 157 1.97 -2.57 -6.41
N THR A 158 0.74 -3.03 -6.10
CA THR A 158 0.49 -4.22 -5.28
C THR A 158 1.17 -5.47 -5.84
N ASP A 159 1.02 -5.74 -7.14
CA ASP A 159 1.59 -6.94 -7.77
C ASP A 159 3.12 -6.89 -7.80
N ALA A 160 3.69 -5.70 -8.04
CA ALA A 160 5.13 -5.50 -8.05
C ALA A 160 5.75 -5.72 -6.66
N ILE A 161 5.09 -5.20 -5.60
CA ILE A 161 5.51 -5.44 -4.21
C ILE A 161 5.42 -6.94 -3.89
N ASN A 162 4.30 -7.60 -4.21
CA ASN A 162 4.13 -9.03 -3.94
C ASN A 162 5.21 -9.88 -4.62
N LEU A 163 5.55 -9.56 -5.87
CA LEU A 163 6.63 -10.23 -6.60
C LEU A 163 7.99 -9.98 -5.93
N PHE A 164 8.29 -8.73 -5.60
CA PHE A 164 9.54 -8.36 -4.92
C PHE A 164 9.69 -9.08 -3.58
N GLU A 165 8.65 -9.09 -2.75
CA GLU A 165 8.65 -9.74 -1.43
C GLU A 165 8.84 -11.26 -1.57
N LYS A 166 8.22 -11.88 -2.58
CA LYS A 166 8.38 -13.30 -2.89
C LYS A 166 9.82 -13.65 -3.30
N GLU A 167 10.47 -12.80 -4.10
CA GLU A 167 11.84 -13.04 -4.58
C GLU A 167 12.91 -12.75 -3.52
N THR A 168 12.68 -11.75 -2.67
CA THR A 168 13.71 -11.20 -1.78
C THR A 168 13.54 -11.58 -0.33
N THR A 169 12.32 -11.98 0.07
CA THR A 169 11.88 -12.15 1.47
C THR A 169 11.90 -10.86 2.30
N LEU A 170 12.16 -9.70 1.70
CA LEU A 170 12.13 -8.41 2.39
C LEU A 170 10.70 -7.87 2.31
N THR A 171 10.00 -7.79 3.44
CA THR A 171 8.68 -7.16 3.48
C THR A 171 8.82 -5.65 3.31
N ILE A 172 8.14 -5.08 2.32
CA ILE A 172 8.14 -3.66 1.99
C ILE A 172 6.73 -3.11 1.74
N ASP A 173 6.63 -1.80 1.75
CA ASP A 173 5.51 -1.09 1.14
C ASP A 173 6.03 0.16 0.42
N VAL A 174 5.32 0.59 -0.61
CA VAL A 174 5.61 1.83 -1.34
C VAL A 174 4.32 2.63 -1.43
N SER A 175 4.31 3.80 -0.80
CA SER A 175 3.13 4.68 -0.79
C SER A 175 3.44 6.03 -1.42
N THR A 176 2.40 6.72 -1.89
CA THR A 176 2.56 8.09 -2.35
C THR A 176 2.51 9.07 -1.19
N PHE A 177 3.20 10.20 -1.32
CA PHE A 177 3.05 11.34 -0.43
C PHE A 177 2.22 12.42 -1.12
N ARG A 178 0.90 12.26 -1.12
CA ARG A 178 -0.07 13.13 -1.82
C ARG A 178 0.18 14.64 -1.72
N PRO A 179 0.56 15.21 -0.56
CA PRO A 179 0.91 16.63 -0.45
C PRO A 179 1.94 17.13 -1.46
N SER A 180 2.88 16.28 -1.88
CA SER A 180 3.96 16.63 -2.81
C SER A 180 3.57 16.64 -4.28
N PHE A 181 2.36 16.17 -4.63
CA PHE A 181 2.01 16.02 -6.04
C PHE A 181 1.85 17.35 -6.76
N ILE A 182 2.53 17.45 -7.89
CA ILE A 182 2.44 18.53 -8.85
C ILE A 182 2.02 17.95 -10.19
N PHE A 183 0.96 18.52 -10.77
CA PHE A 183 0.39 18.08 -12.05
C PHE A 183 0.70 19.08 -13.15
N TYR A 184 1.15 18.56 -14.29
CA TYR A 184 1.41 19.31 -15.50
C TYR A 184 0.21 19.17 -16.44
N GLN A 185 -0.26 20.28 -17.01
CA GLN A 185 -1.42 20.33 -17.92
C GLN A 185 -1.22 21.24 -19.13
N LYS A 186 -0.05 21.89 -19.25
CA LYS A 186 0.27 22.91 -20.28
C LYS A 186 1.70 22.78 -20.80
N GLY A 187 2.25 21.58 -20.74
CA GLY A 187 3.66 21.29 -21.01
C GLY A 187 4.21 20.40 -19.90
N CYS A 188 4.75 19.25 -20.27
CA CYS A 188 5.36 18.33 -19.33
C CYS A 188 6.89 18.39 -19.43
N GLU A 189 7.50 18.99 -18.42
CA GLU A 189 8.95 18.92 -18.18
C GLU A 189 9.18 18.02 -16.96
N ALA A 190 8.98 16.71 -17.14
CA ALA A 190 9.34 15.71 -16.14
C ALA A 190 10.85 15.39 -16.19
N THR A 191 11.69 16.42 -16.09
CA THR A 191 13.12 16.26 -15.83
C THR A 191 13.31 16.28 -14.31
N LEU A 192 13.65 15.14 -13.72
CA LEU A 192 14.22 15.11 -12.38
C LEU A 192 15.58 15.81 -12.45
N PRO A 193 15.85 16.85 -11.64
CA PRO A 193 17.16 17.50 -11.65
C PRO A 193 18.25 16.48 -11.31
N GLU A 194 19.30 16.47 -12.12
CA GLU A 194 20.45 15.54 -12.07
C GLU A 194 21.19 15.53 -10.72
N SER A 195 20.90 16.51 -9.85
CA SER A 195 21.51 16.70 -8.52
C SER A 195 21.06 15.71 -7.44
N ASP A 196 19.97 14.95 -7.63
CA ASP A 196 19.53 13.92 -6.68
C ASP A 196 20.14 12.53 -6.95
N LEU A 197 20.97 12.41 -7.99
CA LEU A 197 21.68 11.16 -8.30
C LEU A 197 23.08 11.07 -7.67
N THR A 198 23.51 12.08 -6.89
CA THR A 198 24.87 12.15 -6.33
C THR A 198 24.99 12.05 -4.80
N ASP A 199 23.90 11.97 -4.04
CA ASP A 199 23.97 11.84 -2.57
C ASP A 199 24.14 10.38 -2.07
N PHE A 200 24.52 9.46 -2.96
CA PHE A 200 24.67 8.03 -2.66
C PHE A 200 25.93 7.66 -1.86
N ASN A 201 26.78 8.63 -1.48
CA ASN A 201 28.04 8.36 -0.78
C ASN A 201 28.14 8.88 0.67
N ASP A 202 27.15 9.59 1.20
CA ASP A 202 27.22 10.14 2.57
C ASP A 202 26.04 9.75 3.47
N ALA A 203 25.58 8.50 3.40
CA ALA A 203 24.89 7.88 4.52
C ALA A 203 25.89 7.55 5.64
N GLN A 204 26.47 8.59 6.25
CA GLN A 204 26.97 8.49 7.61
C GLN A 204 25.78 8.32 8.55
N VAL A 205 25.78 7.18 9.24
CA VAL A 205 25.52 7.10 10.68
C VAL A 205 24.27 7.85 11.16
N TYR A 206 23.11 7.21 11.05
CA TYR A 206 22.17 7.23 12.16
C TYR A 206 22.24 5.87 12.84
N GLY A 207 23.02 5.83 13.91
CA GLY A 207 23.12 4.67 14.77
C GLY A 207 21.82 4.46 15.54
N TYR A 208 21.21 3.30 15.35
CA TYR A 208 20.50 2.51 16.35
C TYR A 208 20.67 1.03 15.98
#